data_AF-A0A151QPM7-F1
#
_entry.id   AF-A0A151QPM7-F1
#
_cell.length_a   1.000
_cell.length_b   1.000
_cell.length_c   1.000
_cell.angle_alpha   90.00
_cell.angle_beta   90.00
_cell.angle_gamma   90.00
#
_symmetry.space_group_name_H-M   'P 1'
#
loop_
_entity.id
_entity.type
_entity.pdbx_description
1 polymer ?
#
loop_
_entity_poly.entity_id
_entity_poly.type
_entity_poly.pdbx_seq_one_letter_code
_entity_poly.pdbx_strand_id
1 'polypeptide(L)'
;MQNVRFLANFITEAGIIIKRSKTGISAKAQRKVAREIKTARAFGLMPFTTMGTKSFVFGRNMKNLDNDFTYERKTENMDGELDVEDQA
;
A
#
# COMPACT_ATOMS: atom_id res chain seq x y z
N MET A 1 1.38 20.81 -9.68
CA MET A 1 1.69 19.46 -9.18
C MET A 1 0.42 18.63 -9.22
N GLN A 2 0.45 17.45 -9.84
CA GLN A 2 -0.70 16.54 -9.84
C GLN A 2 -0.89 15.97 -8.43
N ASN A 3 -2.13 15.89 -7.96
CA ASN A 3 -2.43 15.55 -6.57
C ASN A 3 -1.99 14.12 -6.24
N VAL A 4 -1.04 13.95 -5.31
CA VAL A 4 -0.50 12.63 -4.90
C VAL A 4 -1.60 11.66 -4.47
N ARG A 5 -2.67 12.18 -3.87
CA ARG A 5 -3.84 11.41 -3.46
C ARG A 5 -4.62 10.83 -4.63
N PHE A 6 -4.61 11.49 -5.79
CA PHE A 6 -5.18 10.93 -7.02
C PHE A 6 -4.28 9.82 -7.60
N LEU A 7 -2.96 10.03 -7.58
CA LEU A 7 -1.99 9.05 -8.09
C LEU A 7 -1.97 7.77 -7.25
N ALA A 8 -2.25 7.88 -5.95
CA ALA A 8 -2.37 6.75 -5.03
C ALA A 8 -3.42 5.71 -5.48
N ASN A 9 -4.48 6.14 -6.18
CA ASN A 9 -5.51 5.23 -6.71
C ASN A 9 -5.02 4.35 -7.88
N PHE A 10 -3.86 4.67 -8.47
CA PHE A 10 -3.28 3.95 -9.60
C PHE A 10 -2.09 3.06 -9.20
N ILE A 11 -1.85 2.92 -7.90
CA ILE A 11 -0.86 2.00 -7.34
C ILE A 11 -1.54 0.98 -6.43
N THR A 12 -0.93 -0.20 -6.32
CA THR A 12 -1.28 -1.18 -5.28
C THR A 12 -0.75 -0.74 -3.93
N GLU A 13 -1.19 -1.39 -2.86
CA GLU A 13 -0.66 -1.19 -1.50
C GLU A 13 0.86 -1.41 -1.39
N ALA A 14 1.41 -2.32 -2.21
CA ALA A 14 2.85 -2.56 -2.34
C ALA A 14 3.57 -1.48 -3.17
N GLY A 15 2.89 -0.42 -3.59
CA GLY A 15 3.46 0.62 -4.44
C GLY A 15 3.73 0.18 -5.87
N ILE A 16 3.01 -0.80 -6.43
CA ILE A 16 3.16 -1.22 -7.84
C ILE A 16 2.13 -0.49 -8.71
N ILE A 17 2.54 0.06 -9.86
CA ILE A 17 1.59 0.71 -10.78
C ILE A 17 0.61 -0.33 -11.33
N ILE A 18 -0.68 -0.08 -11.18
CA ILE A 18 -1.74 -0.99 -11.63
C ILE A 18 -1.74 -1.06 -13.17
N LYS A 19 -1.91 -2.27 -13.72
CA LYS A 19 -2.01 -2.50 -15.17
C LYS A 19 -3.22 -1.77 -15.76
N ARG A 20 -3.07 -1.25 -16.98
CA ARG A 20 -4.14 -0.54 -17.72
C ARG A 20 -5.45 -1.33 -17.80
N SER A 21 -5.39 -2.65 -17.97
CA SER A 21 -6.58 -3.49 -18.08
C SER A 21 -7.47 -3.43 -16.84
N LYS A 22 -6.91 -3.16 -15.65
CA LYS A 22 -7.67 -3.00 -14.40
C LYS A 22 -8.19 -1.58 -14.20
N THR A 23 -7.53 -0.58 -14.76
CA THR A 23 -7.91 0.83 -14.57
C THR A 23 -8.92 1.32 -15.61
N GLY A 24 -9.06 0.63 -16.75
CA GLY A 24 -10.03 0.97 -17.80
C GLY A 24 -9.73 2.26 -18.57
N ILE A 25 -8.64 2.98 -18.26
CA ILE A 25 -8.31 4.26 -18.88
C ILE A 25 -7.64 4.09 -20.25
N SER A 26 -7.55 5.17 -21.04
CA SER A 26 -6.85 5.15 -22.32
C SER A 26 -5.34 4.92 -22.16
N ALA A 27 -4.69 4.36 -23.18
CA ALA A 27 -3.23 4.13 -23.14
C ALA A 27 -2.44 5.44 -22.98
N LYS A 28 -2.96 6.55 -23.51
CA LYS A 28 -2.38 7.89 -23.35
C LYS A 28 -2.49 8.38 -21.90
N ALA A 29 -3.65 8.20 -21.27
CA ALA A 29 -3.87 8.56 -19.88
C ALA A 29 -2.98 7.73 -18.95
N GLN A 30 -2.89 6.41 -19.16
CA GLN A 30 -2.00 5.52 -18.39
C GLN A 30 -0.55 5.99 -18.45
N ARG A 31 -0.04 6.35 -19.64
CA ARG A 31 1.32 6.86 -19.79
C ARG A 31 1.54 8.17 -19.03
N LYS A 32 0.54 9.07 -19.01
CA LYS A 32 0.61 10.33 -18.27
C LYS A 32 0.68 10.05 -16.76
N VAL A 33 -0.24 9.24 -16.24
CA VAL A 33 -0.27 8.84 -14.82
C VAL A 33 1.04 8.17 -14.41
N ALA A 34 1.54 7.23 -15.21
CA ALA A 34 2.80 6.53 -14.91
C ALA A 34 4.02 7.47 -14.87
N ARG A 35 4.07 8.50 -15.72
CA ARG A 35 5.14 9.51 -15.67
C ARG A 35 5.08 10.30 -14.37
N GLU A 36 3.89 10.77 -13.99
CA GLU A 36 3.68 11.58 -12.80
C GLU A 36 3.97 10.78 -11.52
N ILE A 37 3.60 9.50 -11.49
CA ILE A 37 3.97 8.56 -10.42
C ILE A 37 5.49 8.45 -10.26
N LYS A 38 6.22 8.29 -11.37
CA LYS A 38 7.69 8.20 -11.33
C LYS A 38 8.32 9.51 -10.88
N THR A 39 7.77 10.64 -11.31
CA THR A 39 8.18 11.97 -10.86
C THR A 39 7.96 12.13 -9.35
N ALA A 40 6.77 11.80 -8.85
CA ALA A 40 6.45 11.87 -7.41
C ALA A 40 7.36 10.96 -6.56
N ARG A 41 7.72 9.79 -7.10
CA ARG A 41 8.70 8.88 -6.47
C ARG A 41 10.10 9.47 -6.40
N ALA A 42 10.57 10.12 -7.46
CA ALA A 42 11.86 10.80 -7.45
C ALA A 42 11.91 11.93 -6.39
N PHE A 43 10.76 12.55 -6.12
CA PHE A 43 10.60 13.54 -5.06
C PHE A 43 10.35 12.94 -3.65
N GLY A 44 10.32 11.61 -3.50
CA GLY A 44 10.07 10.96 -2.21
C GLY A 44 8.62 11.08 -1.71
N LEU A 45 7.69 11.53 -2.56
CA LEU A 45 6.27 11.72 -2.20
C LEU A 45 5.46 10.42 -2.28
N MET A 46 6.01 9.38 -2.89
CA MET A 46 5.37 8.09 -3.07
C MET A 46 6.35 6.93 -2.89
N PRO A 47 5.89 5.79 -2.38
CA PRO A 47 6.74 4.61 -2.18
C PRO A 47 7.16 3.97 -3.51
N PHE A 48 8.34 3.35 -3.48
CA PHE A 48 8.75 2.33 -4.44
C PHE A 48 8.25 0.94 -4.00
N THR A 49 8.34 -0.03 -4.90
CA THR A 49 7.88 -1.41 -4.67
C THR A 49 8.36 -1.96 -3.33
N THR A 50 7.43 -2.44 -2.51
CA THR A 50 7.70 -3.01 -1.20
C THR A 50 7.40 -4.51 -1.25
N MET A 51 8.43 -5.34 -1.41
CA MET A 51 8.30 -6.81 -1.30
C MET A 51 8.85 -7.19 0.09
N GLY A 52 7.97 -7.43 1.06
CA GLY A 52 8.36 -7.86 2.42
C GLY A 52 8.34 -6.78 3.51
N THR A 53 7.75 -5.61 3.27
CA THR A 53 7.53 -4.58 4.31
C THR A 53 6.08 -4.09 4.23
N LYS A 54 5.54 -3.57 5.35
CA LYS A 54 4.14 -3.16 5.54
C LYS A 54 3.53 -2.39 4.35
N SER A 55 2.26 -2.68 4.05
CA SER A 55 1.45 -1.97 3.04
C SER A 55 1.45 -0.46 3.28
N PHE A 56 1.65 0.33 2.22
CA PHE A 56 1.61 1.80 2.30
C PHE A 56 0.20 2.30 2.55
N VAL A 57 0.00 3.09 3.62
CA VAL A 57 -1.26 3.77 3.93
C VAL A 57 -1.04 5.28 3.94
N PHE A 58 -1.66 5.98 2.99
CA PHE A 58 -1.59 7.44 2.91
C PHE A 58 -2.12 8.10 4.20
N GLY A 59 -1.28 8.89 4.88
CA GLY A 59 -1.64 9.58 6.12
C GLY A 59 -1.31 8.83 7.42
N ARG A 60 -0.77 7.60 7.34
CA ARG A 60 -0.16 6.93 8.50
C ARG A 60 1.36 7.01 8.37
N ASN A 61 2.04 7.36 9.46
CA ASN A 61 3.49 7.38 9.50
C ASN A 61 4.02 5.94 9.56
N MET A 62 4.99 5.63 8.71
CA MET A 62 5.78 4.39 8.81
C MET A 62 6.70 4.51 10.02
N LYS A 63 6.15 4.38 11.23
CA LYS A 63 6.99 4.11 12.40
C LYS A 63 7.41 2.65 12.30
N ASN A 64 8.72 2.41 12.16
CA ASN A 64 9.33 1.12 12.45
C ASN A 64 9.18 0.90 13.96
N LEU A 65 8.01 0.45 14.41
CA LEU A 65 7.88 -0.18 15.72
C LEU A 65 8.25 -1.65 15.50
N ASP A 66 9.26 -2.13 16.23
CA ASP A 66 9.79 -3.50 16.17
C ASP A 66 8.78 -4.60 16.56
N ASN A 67 7.50 -4.27 16.71
CA ASN A 67 6.41 -5.18 17.11
C ASN A 67 5.88 -6.07 15.96
N ASP A 68 6.64 -6.25 14.87
CA ASP A 68 6.17 -6.93 13.66
C ASP A 68 6.41 -8.46 13.60
N PHE A 69 6.98 -9.04 14.67
CA PHE A 69 7.18 -10.49 14.76
C PHE A 69 6.11 -11.22 15.57
N THR A 70 5.07 -10.53 16.06
CA THR A 70 3.92 -11.23 16.67
C THR A 70 3.11 -11.90 15.57
N TYR A 71 3.29 -13.22 15.43
CA TYR A 71 2.38 -14.06 14.65
C TYR A 71 1.04 -14.11 15.40
N GLU A 72 0.09 -13.25 15.06
CA GLU A 72 -1.31 -13.44 15.46
C GLU A 72 -1.83 -14.74 14.84
N ARG A 73 -1.78 -15.83 15.60
CA ARG A 73 -2.42 -17.09 15.23
C ARG A 73 -3.92 -16.91 15.40
N LYS A 74 -4.62 -16.53 14.33
CA LYS A 74 -6.09 -16.61 14.29
C LYS A 74 -6.51 -18.08 14.26
N THR A 75 -6.85 -18.63 15.42
CA THR A 75 -7.73 -19.80 15.49
C THR A 75 -9.16 -19.27 15.43
N GLU A 76 -9.83 -19.45 14.30
CA GLU A 76 -11.28 -19.23 14.22
C GLU A 76 -11.97 -20.36 14.99
N ASN A 77 -12.50 -20.06 16.18
CA ASN A 77 -13.52 -20.90 16.81
C ASN A 77 -14.90 -20.47 16.29
N MET A 78 -15.81 -21.44 16.16
CA MET A 78 -17.11 -21.33 15.46
C MET A 78 -18.13 -20.37 16.11
N ASP A 79 -17.74 -19.63 17.13
CA ASP A 79 -18.57 -18.73 17.96
C ASP A 79 -18.21 -17.24 17.84
N GLY A 80 -17.17 -16.87 17.07
CA GLY A 80 -16.93 -15.48 16.68
C GLY A 80 -16.49 -14.54 17.81
N GLU A 81 -16.04 -15.08 18.94
CA GLU A 81 -15.44 -14.31 20.03
C GLU A 81 -13.92 -14.22 19.84
N LEU A 82 -13.36 -13.02 19.96
CA LEU A 82 -11.94 -12.74 19.77
C LEU A 82 -11.22 -12.76 21.12
N ASP A 83 -10.69 -13.91 21.52
CA ASP A 83 -9.80 -13.98 22.67
C ASP A 83 -8.39 -13.54 22.27
N VAL A 84 -7.91 -12.46 22.88
CA VAL A 84 -6.56 -11.96 22.70
C VAL A 84 -5.70 -12.51 23.83
N GLU A 85 -4.96 -13.60 23.58
CA GLU A 85 -3.94 -14.06 24.52
C GLU A 85 -2.68 -13.19 24.40
N ASP A 86 -2.38 -12.45 25.47
CA ASP A 86 -1.14 -11.70 25.64
C ASP A 86 -0.11 -12.64 26.28
N GLN A 87 0.89 -13.09 25.52
CA GLN A 87 2.05 -13.79 26.07
C GLN A 87 3.23 -12.81 26.16
N ALA A 88 3.69 -12.61 27.39
CA ALA A 88 4.74 -11.70 27.83
C ALA A 88 6.14 -11.97 27.24
#